data_AF-A0A969ZXU8-F1
#
_entry.id   AF-A0A969ZXU8-F1
#
_cell.length_a   1.000
_cell.length_b   1.000
_cell.length_c   1.000
_cell.angle_alpha   90.00
_cell.angle_beta   90.00
_cell.angle_gamma   90.00
#
_symmetry.space_group_name_H-M   'P 1'
#
loop_
_entity.id
_entity.type
_entity.pdbx_description
1 polymer ?
#
loop_
_entity_poly.entity_id
_entity_poly.type
_entity_poly.pdbx_seq_one_letter_code
_entity_poly.pdbx_strand_id
1 'polypeptide(L)' 'MNPKIGPSETALSKHINYIKQYGTIDEPILVKKLMDGTYEIQNGHHRWLAAKMMGLKDIPVEVMK' A
#
# COMPACT_ATOMS: atom_id res chain seq x y z
N MET A 1 1.83 29.72 -11.62
CA MET A 1 1.55 28.58 -10.72
C MET A 1 2.31 27.38 -11.25
N ASN A 2 3.34 26.94 -10.53
CA ASN A 2 4.15 25.79 -10.91
C ASN A 2 3.57 24.60 -10.13
N PRO A 3 2.94 23.59 -10.76
CA PRO A 3 2.47 22.44 -10.01
C PRO A 3 3.70 21.77 -9.39
N LYS A 4 3.75 21.70 -8.06
CA LYS A 4 4.78 20.94 -7.34
C LYS A 4 4.55 19.45 -7.62
N ILE A 5 4.85 19.00 -8.82
CA ILE A 5 5.05 17.59 -9.13
C ILE A 5 6.45 17.27 -8.62
N GLY A 6 6.57 17.15 -7.31
CA GLY A 6 7.71 16.50 -6.66
C GLY A 6 7.51 14.99 -6.72
N PRO A 7 8.57 14.19 -6.91
CA PRO A 7 8.46 12.76 -7.12
C PRO A 7 7.91 12.07 -5.88
N SER A 8 6.91 11.18 -6.04
CA SER A 8 6.57 9.95 -5.27
C SER A 8 6.62 9.88 -3.72
N GLU A 9 7.37 10.71 -3.00
CA GLU A 9 7.48 10.70 -1.54
C GLU A 9 6.19 11.15 -0.84
N THR A 10 5.39 11.98 -1.51
CA THR A 10 4.10 12.45 -0.98
C THR A 10 3.09 11.30 -0.84
N ALA A 11 3.03 10.39 -1.81
CA ALA A 11 2.12 9.25 -1.79
C ALA A 11 2.48 8.24 -0.69
N LEU A 12 3.77 7.88 -0.60
CA LEU A 12 4.24 7.00 0.47
C LEU A 12 4.04 7.63 1.86
N SER A 13 4.41 8.90 2.01
CA SER A 13 4.25 9.64 3.28
C SER A 13 2.79 9.74 3.70
N LYS A 14 1.86 9.91 2.74
CA LYS A 14 0.42 9.90 3.01
C LYS A 14 -0.01 8.58 3.67
N HIS A 15 0.39 7.43 3.12
CA HIS A 15 0.03 6.13 3.67
C HIS A 15 0.72 5.84 5.01
N ILE A 16 1.99 6.24 5.17
CA ILE A 16 2.69 6.13 6.47
C ILE A 16 1.95 6.93 7.55
N ASN A 17 1.55 8.18 7.25
CA ASN A 17 0.82 9.00 8.21
C ASN A 17 -0.56 8.41 8.55
N TYR A 18 -1.25 7.85 7.55
CA TYR A 18 -2.49 7.12 7.80
C TYR A 18 -2.27 5.92 8.73
N ILE A 19 -1.27 5.08 8.45
CA ILE A 19 -0.94 3.92 9.31
C ILE A 19 -0.58 4.35 10.74
N LYS A 20 0.18 5.44 10.91
CA LYS A 20 0.49 5.98 12.24
C LYS A 20 -0.77 6.42 12.99
N GLN A 21 -1.76 6.96 12.29
CA GLN A 21 -2.99 7.47 12.89
C GLN A 21 -4.01 6.36 13.19
N TYR A 22 -4.15 5.38 12.29
CA TYR A 22 -5.25 4.40 12.34
C TYR A 22 -4.79 2.96 12.60
N GLY A 23 -3.48 2.67 12.55
CA GLY A 23 -2.92 1.33 12.76
C GLY A 23 -3.14 0.34 11.60
N THR A 24 -3.68 0.78 10.48
CA THR A 24 -3.94 -0.02 9.27
C THR A 24 -3.75 0.82 8.01
N ILE A 25 -3.80 0.21 6.83
CA ILE A 25 -3.82 0.94 5.55
C ILE A 25 -5.24 1.44 5.21
N ASP A 26 -5.31 2.50 4.42
CA ASP A 26 -6.54 3.22 4.06
C ASP A 26 -7.47 2.43 3.14
N GLU A 27 -6.91 1.60 2.27
CA GLU A 27 -7.65 0.75 1.34
C GLU A 27 -6.93 -0.61 1.19
N PRO A 28 -7.66 -1.70 0.91
CA PRO A 28 -7.05 -2.99 0.62
C PRO A 28 -6.04 -2.94 -0.54
N ILE A 29 -5.07 -3.84 -0.50
CA ILE A 29 -4.16 -4.08 -1.61
C ILE A 29 -4.83 -5.03 -2.59
N LEU A 30 -4.94 -4.63 -3.86
CA LEU A 30 -5.46 -5.51 -4.89
C LEU A 30 -4.37 -6.49 -5.29
N VAL A 31 -4.65 -7.78 -5.16
CA VAL A 31 -3.72 -8.85 -5.47
C VAL A 31 -4.32 -9.84 -6.45
N LYS A 32 -3.44 -10.52 -7.20
CA LYS A 32 -3.78 -11.66 -8.05
C LYS A 32 -3.14 -12.91 -7.48
N LYS A 33 -3.90 -13.99 -7.36
CA LYS A 33 -3.36 -15.29 -6.96
C LYS A 33 -2.54 -15.91 -8.11
N LEU A 34 -1.35 -16.40 -7.80
CA LEU A 34 -0.47 -17.10 -8.74
C LEU A 34 -0.62 -18.62 -8.62
N MET A 35 -0.15 -19.35 -9.63
CA MET A 35 -0.26 -20.82 -9.69
C MET A 35 0.54 -21.53 -8.59
N ASP A 36 1.62 -20.91 -8.12
CA ASP A 36 2.48 -21.43 -7.04
C ASP A 36 1.90 -21.19 -5.63
N GLY A 37 0.69 -20.62 -5.54
CA GLY A 37 0.03 -20.32 -4.28
C GLY A 37 0.43 -18.98 -3.65
N THR A 38 1.28 -18.20 -4.31
CA THR A 38 1.64 -16.84 -3.89
C THR A 38 0.67 -15.80 -4.46
N TYR A 39 0.89 -14.53 -4.11
CA TYR A 39 0.09 -13.40 -4.56
C TYR A 39 0.98 -12.32 -5.16
N GLU A 40 0.55 -11.76 -6.28
CA GLU A 40 1.17 -10.61 -6.93
C GLU A 40 0.32 -9.36 -6.69
N ILE A 41 0.96 -8.27 -6.26
CA ILE A 41 0.31 -6.97 -6.08
C ILE A 41 -0.01 -6.39 -7.46
N GLN A 42 -1.29 -6.14 -7.72
CA GLN A 42 -1.77 -5.46 -8.93
C GLN A 42 -1.95 -3.95 -8.69
N ASN A 43 -2.33 -3.56 -7.47
CA ASN A 43 -2.48 -2.16 -7.07
C ASN A 43 -2.22 -2.00 -5.56
N GLY A 44 -1.73 -0.83 -5.15
CA GLY A 44 -1.43 -0.51 -3.75
C GLY A 44 0.03 -0.69 -3.35
N HIS A 45 0.99 -0.64 -4.29
CA HIS A 45 2.42 -0.80 -3.99
C HIS A 45 2.95 0.18 -2.94
N HIS A 46 2.51 1.45 -2.96
CA HIS A 46 2.90 2.43 -1.94
C HIS A 46 2.28 2.13 -0.56
N ARG A 47 1.05 1.59 -0.51
CA ARG A 47 0.42 1.12 0.73
C ARG A 47 1.16 -0.07 1.31
N TRP A 48 1.54 -1.03 0.45
CA TRP A 48 2.34 -2.18 0.83
C TRP A 48 3.70 -1.73 1.40
N LEU A 49 4.38 -0.81 0.71
CA LEU A 49 5.66 -0.29 1.16
C LEU A 49 5.53 0.44 2.50
N ALA A 50 4.50 1.27 2.69
CA ALA A 50 4.23 1.94 3.95
C ALA A 50 3.98 0.95 5.10
N ALA A 51 3.15 -0.07 4.87
CA ALA A 51 2.85 -1.10 5.84
C ALA A 51 4.10 -1.89 6.25
N LYS A 52 4.95 -2.24 5.28
CA LYS A 52 6.22 -2.92 5.50
C LYS A 52 7.18 -2.06 6.32
N MET A 53 7.32 -0.78 5.99
CA MET A 53 8.15 0.17 6.76
C MET A 53 7.65 0.37 8.19
N MET A 54 6.34 0.25 8.39
CA MET A 54 5.71 0.40 9.70
C MET A 54 5.64 -0.89 10.52
N GLY A 55 6.09 -2.01 9.95
CA GLY A 55 6.13 -3.30 10.65
C GLY A 55 4.74 -3.90 10.88
N LEU A 56 3.75 -3.55 10.07
CA LEU A 56 2.44 -4.21 10.12
C LEU A 56 2.61 -5.69 9.75
N LYS A 57 2.11 -6.59 10.61
CA LYS A 57 2.15 -8.05 10.38
C LYS A 57 0.99 -8.53 9.52
N ASP A 58 -0.15 -7.88 9.65
CA ASP A 58 -1.39 -8.19 8.96
C ASP A 58 -1.90 -6.94 8.22
N ILE A 59 -2.32 -7.12 6.97
CA ILE A 59 -2.88 -6.05 6.15
C ILE A 59 -4.09 -6.54 5.34
N PRO A 60 -5.09 -5.68 5.10
CA PRO A 60 -6.23 -6.02 4.26
C PRO A 60 -5.81 -6.14 2.78
N VAL A 61 -6.28 -7.19 2.13
CA VAL A 61 -6.09 -7.44 0.70
C VAL A 61 -7.41 -7.81 0.03
N GLU A 62 -7.56 -7.43 -1.23
CA GLU A 62 -8.66 -7.88 -2.10
C GLU A 62 -8.06 -8.77 -3.19
N VAL A 63 -8.58 -10.00 -3.31
CA VAL A 63 -8.14 -10.92 -4.36
C VAL A 63 -8.99 -10.67 -5.60
N MET A 64 -8.34 -10.33 -6.71
CA MET A 64 -8.98 -10.16 -8.00
C MET A 64 -9.74 -11.45 -8.38
N LYS A 65 -11.01 -11.29 -8.73
CA LYS A 65 -11.89 -12.39 -9.16
C LYS A 65 -11.48 -12.95 -10.51
#